data_AF-A0A2R9C4I4-F1
#
_entry.id   AF-A0A2R9C4I4-F1
#
_cell.length_a   1.000
_cell.length_b   1.000
_cell.length_c   1.000
_cell.angle_alpha   90.00
_cell.angle_beta   90.00
_cell.angle_gamma   90.00
#
_symmetry.space_group_name_H-M   'P 1'
#
loop_
_entity.id
_entity.type
_entity.pdbx_description
1 polymer ?
#
loop_
_entity_poly.entity_id
_entity_poly.type
_entity_poly.pdbx_seq_one_letter_code
_entity_poly.pdbx_strand_id
1 'polypeptide(L)'
;MNRSSNVPRKGILKSGTRSLQKVHGVHFADARNARSLLSMLKDISAQIIQRAWLSHTNKMIFRLLKHAICAAEFYVTHEILKKVAPLEAKLIKDPTMQCKIRFRFRGETFPPFIVFKIFLHTDGHGYKYFSGKNVLMPSSKAVVDACKLMGERKFHRIIMEDERIFPKSKVTDIMDVVTMQDYVQYRSFFDEAPAFSGGRNNSWRKLNLENIPRTMLMYDIVHYSESGVISNRLRNEMKFLLQRPVTQEIHKHQLRIVSEIRGPYLTVQPLYRPYKQQNQVKFLGRRSKQAQMKVEKMRKVYLAKEKNTSEVTEPKTGPSGTKDNYHLHSIF
;
A
#
# COMPACT_ATOMS: atom_id res chain seq x y z
N MET A 1 -25.08 35.37 43.84
CA MET A 1 -26.01 34.23 44.05
C MET A 1 -25.24 32.93 43.85
N ASN A 2 -25.55 31.96 44.70
CA ASN A 2 -24.69 30.86 45.14
C ASN A 2 -24.67 29.63 44.21
N ARG A 3 -23.68 28.77 44.51
CA ARG A 3 -23.49 27.31 44.24
C ARG A 3 -22.53 27.04 43.08
N SER A 4 -21.25 26.72 43.27
CA SER A 4 -20.57 25.80 44.21
C SER A 4 -21.12 24.36 44.19
N SER A 5 -20.33 23.44 43.64
CA SER A 5 -20.22 22.09 44.17
C SER A 5 -18.76 21.62 44.08
N ASN A 6 -18.22 21.35 45.27
CA ASN A 6 -16.85 20.99 45.57
C ASN A 6 -16.59 19.51 45.29
N VAL A 7 -15.40 19.19 44.78
CA VAL A 7 -14.80 17.85 44.92
C VAL A 7 -13.71 17.94 45.99
N PRO A 8 -13.84 17.27 47.16
CA PRO A 8 -12.84 17.36 48.20
C PRO A 8 -11.71 16.35 48.01
N ARG A 9 -10.48 16.88 47.91
CA ARG A 9 -9.25 16.17 48.29
C ARG A 9 -9.36 15.70 49.75
N LYS A 10 -9.22 14.41 49.99
CA LYS A 10 -8.81 13.78 51.27
C LYS A 10 -7.87 12.63 50.86
N GLY A 11 -6.72 12.39 51.47
CA GLY A 11 -6.15 12.87 52.71
C GLY A 11 -5.15 11.78 53.10
N ILE A 12 -3.88 12.15 53.25
CA ILE A 12 -2.79 11.29 53.67
C ILE A 12 -3.16 10.66 55.02
N LEU A 13 -3.31 9.34 55.09
CA LEU A 13 -3.54 8.64 56.35
C LEU A 13 -2.18 8.25 56.95
N LYS A 14 -1.87 8.88 58.08
CA LYS A 14 -0.72 8.58 58.94
C LYS A 14 -0.86 7.17 59.54
N SER A 15 0.25 6.46 59.56
CA SER A 15 0.47 5.21 60.27
C SER A 15 0.33 5.40 61.78
N GLY A 16 -0.66 4.74 62.37
CA GLY A 16 -0.81 4.58 63.82
C GLY A 16 -0.74 3.12 64.19
N THR A 17 0.37 2.73 64.80
CA THR A 17 0.61 1.44 65.46
C THR A 17 -0.37 1.27 66.62
N ARG A 18 -1.15 0.19 66.65
CA ARG A 18 -1.72 -0.37 67.89
C ARG A 18 -2.09 -1.85 67.76
N SER A 19 -1.37 -2.62 68.60
CA SER A 19 -1.72 -3.88 69.28
C SER A 19 -2.11 -5.12 68.47
N LEU A 20 -1.24 -6.13 68.60
CA LEU A 20 -1.54 -7.56 68.55
C LEU A 20 -2.83 -7.89 69.31
N GLN A 21 -3.78 -8.54 68.64
CA GLN A 21 -4.64 -9.55 69.26
C GLN A 21 -4.66 -10.79 68.38
N LYS A 22 -4.33 -11.92 69.03
CA LYS A 22 -4.33 -13.29 68.49
C LYS A 22 -5.70 -13.62 67.91
N VAL A 23 -5.74 -14.02 66.64
CA VAL A 23 -6.85 -14.81 66.08
C VAL A 23 -6.31 -16.21 65.78
N HIS A 24 -6.83 -17.17 66.53
CA HIS A 24 -6.58 -18.59 66.37
C HIS A 24 -7.37 -19.11 65.15
N GLY A 25 -6.68 -19.85 64.28
CA GLY A 25 -7.26 -21.02 63.61
C GLY A 25 -8.22 -20.83 62.43
N VAL A 26 -7.76 -20.28 61.30
CA VAL A 26 -8.30 -20.59 59.96
C VAL A 26 -7.16 -20.59 58.93
N HIS A 27 -6.35 -21.65 58.88
CA HIS A 27 -5.13 -21.65 58.05
C HIS A 27 -4.85 -22.96 57.32
N PHE A 28 -5.78 -23.52 56.54
CA PHE A 28 -5.40 -24.57 55.59
C PHE A 28 -6.15 -24.57 54.23
N ALA A 29 -7.33 -23.93 54.12
CA ALA A 29 -8.06 -23.82 52.84
C ALA A 29 -7.55 -22.67 51.95
N ASP A 30 -7.22 -21.51 52.53
CA ASP A 30 -6.79 -20.31 51.79
C ASP A 30 -5.41 -20.43 51.14
N ALA A 31 -4.53 -21.28 51.67
CA ALA A 31 -3.19 -21.47 51.13
C ALA A 31 -3.17 -22.20 49.77
N ARG A 32 -4.19 -23.01 49.44
CA ARG A 32 -4.33 -23.64 48.12
C ARG A 32 -4.86 -22.63 47.09
N ASN A 33 -5.84 -21.82 47.47
CA ASN A 33 -6.39 -20.75 46.63
C ASN A 33 -5.37 -19.63 46.37
N ALA A 34 -4.57 -19.25 47.38
CA ALA A 34 -3.49 -18.28 47.21
C ALA A 34 -2.37 -18.79 46.28
N ARG A 35 -2.06 -20.08 46.30
CA ARG A 35 -1.09 -20.69 45.35
C ARG A 35 -1.64 -20.74 43.91
N SER A 36 -2.93 -21.03 43.75
CA SER A 36 -3.61 -20.98 42.45
C SER A 36 -3.64 -19.56 41.88
N LEU A 37 -3.99 -18.56 42.69
CA LEU A 37 -3.96 -17.14 42.31
C LEU A 37 -2.54 -16.68 41.97
N LEU A 38 -1.53 -17.09 42.75
CA LEU A 38 -0.14 -16.77 42.46
C LEU A 38 0.34 -17.40 41.15
N SER A 39 -0.10 -18.63 40.83
CA SER A 39 0.16 -19.26 39.53
C SER A 39 -0.50 -18.49 38.39
N MET A 40 -1.78 -18.15 38.54
CA MET A 40 -2.52 -17.35 37.55
C MET A 40 -1.86 -15.97 37.33
N LEU A 41 -1.41 -15.30 38.40
CA LEU A 41 -0.70 -14.02 38.30
C LEU A 41 0.66 -14.17 37.61
N LYS A 42 1.38 -15.28 37.83
CA LYS A 42 2.61 -15.59 37.10
C LYS A 42 2.34 -15.80 35.62
N ASP A 43 1.28 -16.52 35.27
CA ASP A 43 0.88 -16.75 33.88
C ASP A 43 0.46 -15.45 33.18
N ILE A 44 -0.33 -14.61 33.86
CA ILE A 44 -0.70 -13.27 33.36
C ILE A 44 0.56 -12.42 33.15
N SER A 45 1.48 -12.43 34.13
CA SER A 45 2.73 -11.68 34.03
C SER A 45 3.59 -12.18 32.87
N ALA A 46 3.73 -13.50 32.71
CA ALA A 46 4.45 -14.12 31.61
C ALA A 46 3.83 -13.74 30.24
N GLN A 47 2.50 -13.77 30.12
CA GLN A 47 1.79 -13.34 28.92
C GLN A 47 2.03 -11.86 28.61
N ILE A 48 2.04 -10.99 29.61
CA ILE A 48 2.35 -9.56 29.45
C ILE A 48 3.77 -9.38 28.92
N ILE A 49 4.75 -10.06 29.52
CA ILE A 49 6.15 -10.00 29.10
C ILE A 49 6.30 -10.53 27.66
N GLN A 50 5.68 -11.67 27.33
CA GLN A 50 5.70 -12.24 25.98
C GLN A 50 5.10 -11.29 24.95
N ARG A 51 3.93 -10.70 25.24
CA ARG A 51 3.29 -9.71 24.35
C ARG A 51 4.15 -8.47 24.17
N ALA A 52 4.77 -7.97 25.24
CA ALA A 52 5.68 -6.83 25.17
C ALA A 52 6.92 -7.14 24.33
N TRP A 53 7.51 -8.33 24.51
CA TRP A 53 8.64 -8.81 23.72
C TRP A 53 8.28 -8.95 22.23
N LEU A 54 7.18 -9.62 21.91
CA LEU A 54 6.69 -9.76 20.53
C LEU A 54 6.38 -8.40 19.89
N SER A 55 5.80 -7.46 20.65
CA SER A 55 5.57 -6.09 20.16
C SER A 55 6.89 -5.38 19.86
N HIS A 56 7.89 -5.55 20.72
CA HIS A 56 9.21 -4.96 20.54
C HIS A 56 9.90 -5.54 19.29
N THR A 57 9.93 -6.87 19.13
CA THR A 57 10.53 -7.54 17.96
C THR A 57 9.80 -7.14 16.68
N ASN A 58 8.47 -7.10 16.66
CA ASN A 58 7.70 -6.72 15.48
C ASN A 58 7.95 -5.26 15.09
N LYS A 59 8.00 -4.35 16.06
CA LYS A 59 8.36 -2.94 15.80
C LYS A 59 9.78 -2.82 15.24
N MET A 60 10.71 -3.62 15.76
CA MET A 60 12.10 -3.65 15.31
C MET A 60 12.19 -4.14 13.85
N ILE A 61 11.58 -5.29 13.54
CA ILE A 61 11.52 -5.85 12.18
C ILE A 61 10.87 -4.87 11.22
N PHE A 62 9.75 -4.24 11.60
CA PHE A 62 9.08 -3.26 10.75
C PHE A 62 9.96 -2.04 10.46
N ARG A 63 10.72 -1.54 11.43
CA ARG A 63 11.67 -0.44 11.21
C ARG A 63 12.74 -0.83 10.20
N LEU A 64 13.34 -2.01 10.37
CA LEU A 64 14.36 -2.52 9.45
C LEU A 64 13.79 -2.68 8.03
N LEU A 65 12.63 -3.34 7.90
CA LEU A 65 11.93 -3.50 6.62
C LEU A 65 11.61 -2.15 5.98
N LYS A 66 11.20 -1.16 6.76
CA LYS A 66 10.93 0.20 6.27
C LYS A 66 12.19 0.83 5.68
N HIS A 67 13.33 0.75 6.38
CA HIS A 67 14.62 1.23 5.85
C HIS A 67 15.01 0.48 4.57
N ALA A 68 14.77 -0.83 4.54
CA ALA A 68 15.02 -1.68 3.39
C ALA A 68 14.21 -1.24 2.15
N ILE A 69 12.90 -1.01 2.30
CA ILE A 69 12.05 -0.50 1.21
C ILE A 69 12.49 0.89 0.75
N CYS A 70 12.76 1.81 1.68
CA CYS A 70 13.22 3.15 1.31
C CYS A 70 14.57 3.08 0.57
N ALA A 71 15.49 2.24 1.02
CA ALA A 71 16.77 2.05 0.36
C ALA A 71 16.59 1.45 -1.05
N ALA A 72 15.71 0.46 -1.19
CA ALA A 72 15.36 -0.12 -2.48
C ALA A 72 14.83 0.95 -3.45
N GLU A 73 13.84 1.76 -3.03
CA GLU A 73 13.25 2.81 -3.86
C GLU A 73 14.28 3.83 -4.36
N PHE A 74 15.18 4.30 -3.50
CA PHE A 74 16.09 5.41 -3.85
C PHE A 74 17.42 4.99 -4.47
N TYR A 75 17.97 3.83 -4.10
CA TYR A 75 19.36 3.50 -4.44
C TYR A 75 19.52 2.19 -5.22
N VAL A 76 18.62 1.22 -5.05
CA VAL A 76 18.84 -0.18 -5.49
C VAL A 76 17.81 -0.64 -6.53
N THR A 77 16.85 0.20 -6.88
CA THR A 77 15.73 -0.14 -7.76
C THR A 77 16.18 -0.88 -9.04
N HIS A 78 17.22 -0.38 -9.70
CA HIS A 78 17.75 -0.98 -10.93
C HIS A 78 18.40 -2.36 -10.70
N GLU A 79 19.22 -2.50 -9.65
CA GLU A 79 19.92 -3.76 -9.37
C GLU A 79 18.97 -4.88 -8.98
N ILE A 80 17.92 -4.56 -8.21
CA ILE A 80 16.84 -5.50 -7.90
C ILE A 80 16.12 -5.89 -9.20
N LEU A 81 15.74 -4.92 -10.03
CA LEU A 81 14.99 -5.24 -11.25
C LEU A 81 15.82 -6.00 -12.27
N LYS A 82 17.13 -5.77 -12.35
CA LYS A 82 18.05 -6.55 -13.21
C LYS A 82 18.00 -8.04 -12.90
N LYS A 83 17.76 -8.41 -11.63
CA LYS A 83 17.60 -9.80 -11.18
C LYS A 83 16.17 -10.32 -11.40
N VAL A 84 15.15 -9.50 -11.11
CA VAL A 84 13.74 -9.93 -11.24
C VAL A 84 13.27 -9.98 -12.70
N ALA A 85 13.53 -8.92 -13.46
CA ALA A 85 13.01 -8.69 -14.81
C ALA A 85 14.04 -7.89 -15.64
N PRO A 86 15.05 -8.56 -16.23
CA PRO A 86 16.16 -7.88 -16.90
C PRO A 86 15.73 -7.06 -18.11
N LEU A 87 14.64 -7.44 -18.79
CA LEU A 87 14.09 -6.70 -19.92
C LEU A 87 13.51 -5.35 -19.46
N GLU A 88 12.74 -5.34 -18.38
CA GLU A 88 12.18 -4.12 -17.80
C GLU A 88 13.28 -3.23 -17.21
N ALA A 89 14.32 -3.82 -16.61
CA ALA A 89 15.47 -3.07 -16.11
C ALA A 89 16.17 -2.26 -17.21
N LYS A 90 16.28 -2.81 -18.42
CA LYS A 90 16.81 -2.09 -19.59
C LYS A 90 15.92 -0.90 -19.96
N LEU A 91 14.60 -1.08 -19.94
CA LEU A 91 13.64 -0.01 -20.24
C LEU A 91 13.69 1.13 -19.22
N ILE A 92 13.91 0.83 -17.93
CA ILE A 92 14.05 1.87 -16.90
C ILE A 92 15.32 2.71 -17.07
N LYS A 93 16.37 2.13 -17.66
CA LYS A 93 17.62 2.86 -17.94
C LYS A 93 17.45 3.86 -19.09
N ASP A 94 16.43 3.68 -19.93
CA ASP A 94 16.14 4.59 -21.03
C ASP A 94 15.64 5.94 -20.49
N PRO A 95 16.36 7.06 -20.71
CA PRO A 95 15.95 8.38 -20.22
C PRO A 95 14.66 8.89 -20.86
N THR A 96 14.23 8.34 -22.01
CA THR A 96 12.96 8.70 -22.64
C THR A 96 11.76 8.10 -21.89
N MET A 97 11.96 6.96 -21.23
CA MET A 97 10.94 6.30 -20.43
C MET A 97 11.04 6.78 -18.98
N GLN A 98 10.17 7.73 -18.61
CA GLN A 98 10.09 8.17 -17.21
C GLN A 98 9.42 7.10 -16.33
N CYS A 99 10.17 6.05 -15.95
CA CYS A 99 9.66 4.99 -15.09
C CYS A 99 9.90 5.29 -13.60
N LYS A 100 8.91 5.01 -12.76
CA LYS A 100 8.98 5.05 -11.29
C LYS A 100 8.54 3.73 -10.69
N ILE A 101 9.43 3.03 -10.01
CA ILE A 101 9.07 1.85 -9.22
C ILE A 101 8.57 2.29 -7.85
N ARG A 102 7.53 1.64 -7.36
CA ARG A 102 7.12 1.74 -5.95
C ARG A 102 7.14 0.36 -5.31
N PHE A 103 7.59 0.32 -4.07
CA PHE A 103 7.57 -0.88 -3.25
C PHE A 103 6.53 -0.72 -2.14
N ARG A 104 5.90 -1.83 -1.75
CA ARG A 104 4.90 -1.86 -0.69
C ARG A 104 5.04 -3.13 0.13
N PHE A 105 4.51 -3.08 1.35
CA PHE A 105 4.28 -4.27 2.16
C PHE A 105 2.93 -4.88 1.82
N ARG A 106 2.87 -6.21 1.76
CA ARG A 106 1.65 -7.01 1.62
C ARG A 106 1.78 -8.24 2.53
N GLY A 107 0.65 -8.82 2.91
CA GLY A 107 0.59 -9.99 3.78
C GLY A 107 -0.55 -9.85 4.79
N GLU A 108 -1.19 -10.97 5.09
CA GLU A 108 -2.27 -11.06 6.09
C GLU A 108 -1.69 -11.21 7.50
N THR A 109 -0.53 -11.87 7.62
CA THR A 109 0.20 -12.09 8.86
C THR A 109 1.51 -11.31 8.88
N PHE A 110 2.00 -11.01 10.09
CA PHE A 110 3.32 -10.40 10.28
C PHE A 110 4.41 -11.49 10.35
N PRO A 111 5.60 -11.26 9.78
CA PRO A 111 6.04 -10.07 9.04
C PRO A 111 5.52 -10.01 7.60
N PRO A 112 5.27 -8.80 7.06
CA PRO A 112 4.78 -8.65 5.70
C PRO A 112 5.88 -8.92 4.68
N PHE A 113 5.50 -9.45 3.51
CA PHE A 113 6.38 -9.58 2.36
C PHE A 113 6.36 -8.30 1.50
N ILE A 114 7.41 -8.12 0.70
CA ILE A 114 7.58 -6.95 -0.16
C ILE A 114 6.98 -7.24 -1.54
N VAL A 115 6.21 -6.28 -2.06
CA VAL A 115 5.72 -6.27 -3.44
C VAL A 115 6.16 -5.00 -4.15
N PHE A 116 6.31 -5.05 -5.47
CA PHE A 116 6.66 -3.89 -6.28
C PHE A 116 5.76 -3.75 -7.50
N LYS A 117 5.62 -2.51 -7.98
CA LYS A 117 4.89 -2.16 -9.19
C LYS A 117 5.62 -1.04 -9.91
N ILE A 118 5.75 -1.18 -11.24
CA ILE A 118 6.38 -0.18 -12.10
C ILE A 118 5.28 0.76 -12.57
N PHE A 119 5.48 2.05 -12.35
CA PHE A 119 4.61 3.10 -12.85
C PHE A 119 5.37 3.84 -13.92
N LEU A 120 4.66 4.23 -14.97
CA LEU A 120 5.16 5.20 -15.92
C LEU A 120 4.70 6.59 -15.43
N HIS A 121 5.64 7.52 -15.32
CA HIS A 121 5.35 8.91 -14.97
C HIS A 121 4.74 9.59 -16.19
N THR A 122 3.44 9.80 -16.11
CA THR A 122 2.75 10.69 -17.01
C THR A 122 2.84 12.09 -16.43
N ASP A 123 3.42 13.03 -17.17
CA ASP A 123 3.36 14.46 -16.86
C ASP A 123 1.90 15.00 -17.01
N GLY A 124 0.90 14.26 -16.52
CA GLY A 124 -0.53 14.52 -16.67
C GLY A 124 -1.19 13.85 -17.88
N HIS A 125 -0.42 13.35 -18.84
CA HIS A 125 -0.96 12.72 -20.06
C HIS A 125 -1.34 11.25 -19.84
N GLY A 126 -2.62 10.87 -19.95
CA GLY A 126 -3.02 9.47 -19.81
C GLY A 126 -2.36 8.55 -20.85
N TYR A 127 -1.89 7.37 -20.43
CA TYR A 127 -1.43 6.36 -21.40
C TYR A 127 -2.62 5.67 -22.05
N LYS A 128 -2.60 5.60 -23.38
CA LYS A 128 -3.53 4.77 -24.14
C LYS A 128 -2.96 3.37 -24.24
N TYR A 129 -3.63 2.42 -23.59
CA TYR A 129 -3.30 1.01 -23.74
C TYR A 129 -3.87 0.50 -25.06
N PHE A 130 -3.01 -0.02 -25.93
CA PHE A 130 -3.44 -0.65 -27.17
C PHE A 130 -3.53 -2.16 -26.93
N SER A 131 -4.70 -2.72 -27.22
CA SER A 131 -4.91 -4.17 -27.25
C SER A 131 -5.38 -4.54 -28.64
N GLY A 132 -4.85 -5.64 -29.17
CA GLY A 132 -5.29 -6.18 -30.47
C GLY A 132 -6.80 -6.36 -30.52
N LYS A 133 -7.42 -6.79 -29.41
CA LYS A 133 -8.88 -6.98 -29.28
C LYS A 133 -9.68 -5.69 -29.50
N ASN A 134 -9.16 -4.56 -29.02
CA ASN A 134 -9.84 -3.26 -29.15
C ASN A 134 -9.57 -2.58 -30.49
N VAL A 135 -8.48 -2.96 -31.17
CA VAL A 135 -8.02 -2.33 -32.42
C VAL A 135 -8.48 -3.13 -33.64
N LEU A 136 -8.48 -4.46 -33.55
CA LEU A 136 -8.84 -5.38 -34.61
C LEU A 136 -10.27 -5.90 -34.41
N MET A 137 -11.24 -5.10 -34.83
CA MET A 137 -12.64 -5.52 -34.81
C MET A 137 -12.85 -6.71 -35.77
N PRO A 138 -13.69 -7.71 -35.42
CA PRO A 138 -13.88 -8.92 -36.23
C PRO A 138 -14.26 -8.67 -37.70
N SER A 139 -14.93 -7.55 -37.99
CA SER A 139 -15.35 -7.14 -39.33
C SER A 139 -14.37 -6.20 -40.05
N SER A 140 -13.21 -5.91 -39.46
CA SER A 140 -12.24 -4.98 -40.03
C SER A 140 -11.34 -5.65 -41.07
N LYS A 141 -10.95 -4.90 -42.11
CA LYS A 141 -9.96 -5.33 -43.10
C LYS A 141 -8.63 -5.77 -42.44
N ALA A 142 -8.28 -5.14 -41.33
CA ALA A 142 -7.07 -5.47 -40.56
C ALA A 142 -7.07 -6.90 -40.01
N VAL A 143 -8.24 -7.47 -39.67
CA VAL A 143 -8.35 -8.88 -39.24
C VAL A 143 -8.11 -9.83 -40.41
N VAL A 144 -8.69 -9.53 -41.58
CA VAL A 144 -8.49 -10.32 -42.80
C VAL A 144 -7.02 -10.32 -43.20
N ASP A 145 -6.37 -9.14 -43.16
CA ASP A 145 -4.95 -9.00 -43.47
C ASP A 145 -4.08 -9.71 -42.42
N ALA A 146 -4.42 -9.65 -41.14
CA ALA A 146 -3.73 -10.38 -40.08
C ALA A 146 -3.84 -11.91 -40.26
N CYS A 147 -5.01 -12.42 -40.64
CA CYS A 147 -5.22 -13.84 -40.94
C CYS A 147 -4.35 -14.29 -42.12
N LYS A 148 -4.30 -13.49 -43.20
CA LYS A 148 -3.43 -13.75 -44.36
C LYS A 148 -1.94 -13.74 -44.02
N LEU A 149 -1.49 -12.79 -43.20
CA LEU A 149 -0.09 -12.66 -42.80
C LEU A 149 0.37 -13.78 -41.83
N MET A 150 -0.49 -14.17 -40.88
CA MET A 150 -0.15 -15.17 -39.85
C MET A 150 -0.40 -16.61 -40.31
N GLY A 151 -1.27 -16.79 -41.28
CA GLY A 151 -1.81 -18.09 -41.69
C GLY A 151 -2.98 -18.53 -40.82
N GLU A 152 -3.94 -19.22 -41.44
CA GLU A 152 -5.22 -19.60 -40.84
C GLU A 152 -5.05 -20.38 -39.53
N ARG A 153 -4.16 -21.39 -39.49
CA ARG A 153 -3.99 -22.23 -38.30
C ARG A 153 -3.56 -21.44 -37.07
N LYS A 154 -2.60 -20.52 -37.25
CA LYS A 154 -2.05 -19.71 -36.14
C LYS A 154 -3.08 -18.69 -35.69
N PHE A 155 -3.78 -18.08 -36.64
CA PHE A 155 -4.86 -17.15 -36.38
C PHE A 155 -5.99 -17.81 -35.57
N HIS A 156 -6.53 -18.94 -36.04
CA HIS A 156 -7.59 -19.68 -35.32
C HIS A 156 -7.15 -20.10 -33.92
N ARG A 157 -5.91 -20.57 -33.74
CA ARG A 157 -5.39 -20.93 -32.42
C ARG A 157 -5.42 -19.73 -31.46
N ILE A 158 -5.00 -18.55 -31.91
CA ILE A 158 -5.02 -17.32 -31.09
C ILE A 158 -6.46 -16.98 -30.68
N ILE A 159 -7.42 -17.07 -31.60
CA ILE A 159 -8.84 -16.81 -31.31
C ILE A 159 -9.39 -17.82 -30.29
N MET A 160 -9.10 -19.11 -30.46
CA MET A 160 -9.54 -20.14 -29.51
C MET A 160 -8.90 -19.97 -28.12
N GLU A 161 -7.64 -19.56 -28.06
CA GLU A 161 -6.97 -19.24 -26.79
C GLU A 161 -7.59 -18.00 -26.13
N ASP A 162 -7.99 -16.99 -26.89
CA ASP A 162 -8.72 -15.82 -26.37
C ASP A 162 -10.05 -16.26 -25.75
N GLU A 163 -10.88 -17.02 -26.48
CA GLU A 163 -12.15 -17.54 -25.95
C GLU A 163 -11.98 -18.38 -24.68
N ARG A 164 -10.87 -19.14 -24.58
CA ARG A 164 -10.56 -19.94 -23.40
C ARG A 164 -10.11 -19.11 -22.19
N ILE A 165 -9.32 -18.06 -22.40
CA ILE A 165 -8.76 -17.20 -21.34
C ILE A 165 -9.78 -16.19 -20.82
N PHE A 166 -10.75 -15.83 -21.66
CA PHE A 166 -11.87 -14.95 -21.33
C PHE A 166 -13.19 -15.72 -21.09
N PRO A 167 -13.27 -16.75 -20.21
CA PRO A 167 -14.54 -17.38 -19.92
C PRO A 167 -15.45 -16.39 -19.18
N LYS A 168 -16.77 -16.52 -19.44
CA LYS A 168 -17.95 -15.75 -18.98
C LYS A 168 -17.89 -15.13 -17.56
N SER A 169 -16.93 -14.26 -17.27
CA SER A 169 -17.11 -13.29 -16.19
C SER A 169 -18.27 -12.37 -16.63
N LYS A 170 -19.02 -11.82 -15.68
CA LYS A 170 -20.21 -11.01 -16.01
C LYS A 170 -19.89 -9.78 -16.88
N VAL A 171 -18.63 -9.33 -16.87
CA VAL A 171 -18.18 -8.10 -17.54
C VAL A 171 -16.80 -8.34 -18.15
N THR A 172 -16.77 -8.94 -19.34
CA THR A 172 -15.52 -9.24 -20.08
C THR A 172 -15.19 -8.19 -21.12
N ASP A 173 -16.22 -7.57 -21.71
CA ASP A 173 -16.09 -6.56 -22.75
C ASP A 173 -16.60 -5.21 -22.27
N ILE A 174 -16.17 -4.13 -22.93
CA ILE A 174 -16.71 -2.80 -22.72
C ILE A 174 -18.21 -2.74 -23.02
N MET A 175 -18.70 -3.63 -23.90
CA MET A 175 -20.12 -3.78 -24.21
C MET A 175 -20.94 -4.33 -23.04
N ASP A 176 -20.31 -5.05 -22.11
CA ASP A 176 -20.95 -5.60 -20.91
C ASP A 176 -21.05 -4.55 -19.78
N VAL A 177 -20.39 -3.39 -19.93
CA VAL A 177 -20.33 -2.35 -18.90
C VAL A 177 -21.60 -1.50 -18.93
N VAL A 178 -22.53 -1.81 -18.04
CA VAL A 178 -23.76 -1.00 -17.86
C VAL A 178 -23.61 -0.01 -16.70
N THR A 179 -22.93 -0.41 -15.61
CA THR A 179 -22.77 0.40 -14.41
C THR A 179 -21.31 0.81 -14.16
N MET A 180 -21.09 1.79 -13.28
CA MET A 180 -19.73 2.13 -12.83
C MET A 180 -19.05 0.99 -12.06
N GLN A 181 -19.82 0.12 -11.42
CA GLN A 181 -19.27 -1.06 -10.75
C GLN A 181 -18.72 -2.04 -11.79
N ASP A 182 -19.46 -2.25 -12.88
CA ASP A 182 -19.03 -3.07 -14.02
C ASP A 182 -17.77 -2.49 -14.67
N TYR A 183 -17.70 -1.16 -14.80
CA TYR A 183 -16.51 -0.49 -15.33
C TYR A 183 -15.27 -0.74 -14.47
N VAL A 184 -15.42 -0.69 -13.13
CA VAL A 184 -14.32 -0.97 -12.20
C VAL A 184 -13.91 -2.44 -12.27
N GLN A 185 -14.88 -3.37 -12.37
CA GLN A 185 -14.60 -4.79 -12.53
C GLN A 185 -13.87 -5.09 -13.84
N TYR A 186 -14.38 -4.56 -14.96
CA TYR A 186 -13.75 -4.61 -16.28
C TYR A 186 -12.31 -4.09 -16.22
N ARG A 187 -12.08 -2.91 -15.65
CA ARG A 187 -10.74 -2.34 -15.50
C ARG A 187 -9.81 -3.21 -14.65
N SER A 188 -10.30 -3.79 -13.55
CA SER A 188 -9.52 -4.68 -12.69
C SER A 188 -9.12 -5.95 -13.42
N PHE A 189 -10.07 -6.55 -14.14
CA PHE A 189 -9.83 -7.75 -14.94
C PHE A 189 -8.76 -7.51 -16.01
N PHE A 190 -8.82 -6.39 -16.74
CA PHE A 190 -7.77 -6.05 -17.71
C PHE A 190 -6.41 -5.77 -17.06
N ASP A 191 -6.36 -5.25 -15.84
CA ASP A 191 -5.11 -5.05 -15.10
C ASP A 191 -4.50 -6.38 -14.63
N GLU A 192 -5.32 -7.39 -14.33
CA GLU A 192 -4.91 -8.73 -13.88
C GLU A 192 -4.60 -9.69 -15.03
N ALA A 193 -5.29 -9.56 -16.16
CA ALA A 193 -5.12 -10.42 -17.32
C ALA A 193 -3.67 -10.36 -17.86
N PRO A 194 -3.12 -11.50 -18.32
CA PRO A 194 -1.74 -11.56 -18.76
C PRO A 194 -1.50 -10.81 -20.08
N ALA A 195 -0.26 -10.40 -20.30
CA ALA A 195 0.12 -9.59 -21.47
C ALA A 195 -0.10 -10.31 -22.81
N PHE A 196 0.12 -11.64 -22.84
CA PHE A 196 -0.04 -12.43 -24.06
C PHE A 196 -1.50 -12.56 -24.52
N SER A 197 -2.47 -12.37 -23.61
CA SER A 197 -3.91 -12.38 -23.93
C SER A 197 -4.47 -10.97 -24.08
N GLY A 198 -3.63 -9.96 -24.30
CA GLY A 198 -4.05 -8.56 -24.46
C GLY A 198 -4.45 -7.85 -23.15
N GLY A 199 -4.15 -8.47 -22.00
CA GLY A 199 -4.25 -7.85 -20.68
C GLY A 199 -3.02 -7.00 -20.34
N ARG A 200 -3.12 -6.13 -19.33
CA ARG A 200 -2.05 -5.20 -18.97
C ARG A 200 -0.95 -5.81 -18.13
N ASN A 201 -1.20 -6.97 -17.53
CA ASN A 201 -0.31 -7.62 -16.57
C ASN A 201 0.25 -6.64 -15.52
N ASN A 202 -0.60 -5.72 -15.05
CA ASN A 202 -0.21 -4.58 -14.24
C ASN A 202 -0.48 -4.85 -12.75
N SER A 203 -0.07 -6.03 -12.28
CA SER A 203 -0.28 -6.48 -10.92
C SER A 203 0.88 -6.07 -9.99
N TRP A 204 0.64 -6.15 -8.68
CA TRP A 204 1.71 -6.05 -7.69
C TRP A 204 2.51 -7.35 -7.68
N ARG A 205 3.79 -7.29 -8.04
CA ARG A 205 4.67 -8.46 -8.11
C ARG A 205 5.38 -8.70 -6.79
N LYS A 206 5.41 -9.93 -6.32
CA LYS A 206 6.12 -10.32 -5.09
C LYS A 206 7.64 -10.26 -5.33
N LEU A 207 8.36 -9.68 -4.37
CA LEU A 207 9.83 -9.68 -4.35
C LEU A 207 10.29 -10.83 -3.45
N ASN A 208 10.95 -11.82 -4.03
CA ASN A 208 11.55 -12.94 -3.31
C ASN A 208 12.99 -12.62 -2.89
N LEU A 209 13.49 -13.30 -1.85
CA LEU A 209 14.87 -13.21 -1.39
C LEU A 209 15.90 -13.54 -2.48
N GLU A 210 15.60 -14.49 -3.36
CA GLU A 210 16.47 -14.88 -4.49
C GLU A 210 16.78 -13.72 -5.44
N ASN A 211 15.85 -12.76 -5.50
CA ASN A 211 15.96 -11.60 -6.36
C ASN A 211 16.81 -10.48 -5.77
N ILE A 212 17.13 -10.56 -4.46
CA ILE A 212 17.89 -9.54 -3.75
C ILE A 212 19.36 -9.98 -3.68
N PRO A 213 20.33 -9.14 -4.09
CA PRO A 213 21.74 -9.50 -3.99
C PRO A 213 22.17 -9.79 -2.54
N ARG A 214 22.73 -10.97 -2.28
CA ARG A 214 23.24 -11.39 -0.95
C ARG A 214 24.36 -10.49 -0.41
N THR A 215 25.05 -9.78 -1.30
CA THR A 215 26.08 -8.80 -0.98
C THR A 215 25.52 -7.58 -0.23
N MET A 216 24.21 -7.35 -0.29
CA MET A 216 23.55 -6.20 0.33
C MET A 216 22.99 -6.53 1.70
N LEU A 217 23.01 -5.54 2.60
CA LEU A 217 22.38 -5.69 3.92
C LEU A 217 20.85 -5.81 3.83
N MET A 218 20.25 -5.31 2.74
CA MET A 218 18.83 -5.50 2.43
C MET A 218 18.43 -6.99 2.40
N TYR A 219 19.27 -7.86 1.84
CA TYR A 219 19.04 -9.32 1.84
C TYR A 219 18.95 -9.86 3.27
N ASP A 220 19.92 -9.50 4.12
CA ASP A 220 19.97 -9.94 5.51
C ASP A 220 18.75 -9.48 6.32
N ILE A 221 18.23 -8.26 6.04
CA ILE A 221 17.03 -7.72 6.69
C ILE A 221 15.78 -8.53 6.29
N VAL A 222 15.60 -8.79 5.00
CA VAL A 222 14.45 -9.57 4.52
C VAL A 222 14.56 -11.02 5.00
N HIS A 223 15.77 -11.59 4.99
CA HIS A 223 16.03 -12.93 5.50
C HIS A 223 15.73 -13.03 7.00
N TYR A 224 16.13 -12.03 7.79
CA TYR A 224 15.78 -11.96 9.21
C TYR A 224 14.27 -11.87 9.43
N SER A 225 13.54 -11.16 8.57
CA SER A 225 12.08 -11.10 8.67
C SER A 225 11.43 -12.46 8.37
N GLU A 226 11.90 -13.21 7.37
CA GLU A 226 11.30 -14.49 7.00
C GLU A 226 11.71 -15.64 7.93
N SER A 227 12.98 -15.68 8.37
CA SER A 227 13.55 -16.79 9.15
C SER A 227 13.64 -16.54 10.65
N GLY A 228 13.59 -15.28 11.10
CA GLY A 228 13.90 -14.90 12.48
C GLY A 228 15.39 -15.01 12.87
N VAL A 229 16.27 -15.43 11.96
CA VAL A 229 17.71 -15.61 12.21
C VAL A 229 18.49 -14.35 11.84
N ILE A 230 19.20 -13.78 12.81
CA ILE A 230 19.98 -12.56 12.62
C ILE A 230 21.39 -12.86 12.10
N SER A 231 21.78 -12.24 10.98
CA SER A 231 23.15 -12.33 10.47
C SER A 231 24.12 -11.53 11.34
N ASN A 232 25.40 -11.94 11.40
CA ASN A 232 26.43 -11.20 12.12
C ASN A 232 26.62 -9.77 11.57
N ARG A 233 26.47 -9.61 10.25
CA ARG A 233 26.51 -8.31 9.57
C ARG A 233 25.39 -7.39 10.04
N LEU A 234 24.16 -7.90 10.05
CA LEU A 234 23.00 -7.15 10.53
C LEU A 234 23.15 -6.83 12.00
N ARG A 235 23.62 -7.76 12.84
CA ARG A 235 23.84 -7.54 14.27
C ARG A 235 24.73 -6.32 14.56
N ASN A 236 25.79 -6.12 13.78
CA ASN A 236 26.72 -5.01 13.96
C ASN A 236 26.08 -3.66 13.62
N GLU A 237 25.37 -3.58 12.50
CA GLU A 237 24.74 -2.34 12.00
C GLU A 237 23.38 -2.06 12.66
N MET A 238 22.78 -3.05 13.33
CA MET A 238 21.40 -2.98 13.85
C MET A 238 21.19 -1.85 14.84
N LYS A 239 22.17 -1.58 15.72
CA LYS A 239 22.08 -0.48 16.68
C LYS A 239 21.93 0.86 15.97
N PHE A 240 22.67 1.06 14.88
CA PHE A 240 22.63 2.28 14.08
C PHE A 240 21.36 2.40 13.23
N LEU A 241 20.89 1.30 12.63
CA LEU A 241 19.65 1.28 11.83
C LEU A 241 18.39 1.50 12.67
N LEU A 242 18.38 1.11 13.93
CA LEU A 242 17.23 1.30 14.83
C LEU A 242 17.18 2.67 15.48
N GLN A 243 18.27 3.44 15.40
CA GLN A 243 18.34 4.80 15.91
C GLN A 243 17.40 5.72 15.10
N ARG A 244 16.63 6.55 15.81
CA ARG A 244 15.78 7.55 15.17
C ARG A 244 16.67 8.59 14.50
N PRO A 245 16.53 8.83 13.18
CA PRO A 245 17.34 9.83 12.50
C PRO A 245 16.93 11.22 13.00
N VAL A 246 17.87 11.92 13.63
CA VAL A 246 17.70 13.33 14.07
C VAL A 246 17.96 14.28 12.90
N THR A 247 18.89 13.92 12.02
CA THR A 247 19.33 14.74 10.87
C THR A 247 19.12 14.01 9.54
N GLN A 248 19.04 14.78 8.45
CA GLN A 248 18.84 14.24 7.11
C GLN A 248 20.08 13.48 6.61
N GLU A 249 21.30 13.84 7.02
CA GLU A 249 22.50 13.08 6.65
C GLU A 249 22.52 11.70 7.30
N ILE A 250 22.16 11.60 8.59
CA ILE A 250 22.06 10.32 9.30
C ILE A 250 21.08 9.40 8.60
N HIS A 251 19.92 9.93 8.19
CA HIS A 251 18.95 9.15 7.43
C HIS A 251 19.50 8.67 6.09
N LYS A 252 20.17 9.54 5.33
CA LYS A 252 20.82 9.14 4.06
C LYS A 252 21.90 8.09 4.28
N HIS A 253 22.67 8.20 5.37
CA HIS A 253 23.71 7.23 5.71
C HIS A 253 23.12 5.86 6.06
N GLN A 254 22.06 5.82 6.87
CA GLN A 254 21.30 4.58 7.15
C GLN A 254 20.82 3.91 5.85
N LEU A 255 20.24 4.69 4.92
CA LEU A 255 19.79 4.14 3.65
C LEU A 255 20.96 3.65 2.79
N ARG A 256 22.08 4.39 2.78
CA ARG A 256 23.29 4.01 2.05
C ARG A 256 23.82 2.66 2.53
N ILE A 257 23.96 2.46 3.84
CA ILE A 257 24.43 1.19 4.44
C ILE A 257 23.55 0.02 3.99
N VAL A 258 22.23 0.21 3.96
CA VAL A 258 21.29 -0.85 3.54
C VAL A 258 21.42 -1.16 2.05
N SER A 259 21.68 -0.13 1.24
CA SER A 259 21.80 -0.23 -0.23
C SER A 259 23.18 -0.61 -0.75
N GLU A 260 24.22 -0.57 0.08
CA GLU A 260 25.60 -0.75 -0.35
C GLU A 260 25.87 -2.21 -0.75
N ILE A 261 26.44 -2.40 -1.93
CA ILE A 261 26.90 -3.71 -2.42
C ILE A 261 28.31 -3.92 -1.86
N ARG A 262 28.46 -4.74 -0.81
CA ARG A 262 29.77 -5.08 -0.24
C ARG A 262 30.29 -6.37 -0.89
N GLY A 263 31.37 -6.27 -1.66
CA GLY A 263 32.07 -7.39 -2.32
C GLY A 263 33.51 -7.01 -2.69
N PRO A 264 34.40 -8.00 -2.93
CA PRO A 264 35.76 -7.72 -3.35
C PRO A 264 35.71 -7.21 -4.79
N TYR A 265 36.06 -5.94 -4.98
CA TYR A 265 36.09 -5.23 -6.26
C TYR A 265 34.73 -5.04 -6.93
N LEU A 266 34.19 -3.84 -6.80
CA LEU A 266 33.88 -2.92 -7.89
C LEU A 266 33.20 -1.73 -7.23
N THR A 267 33.94 -0.63 -7.12
CA THR A 267 33.44 0.69 -6.75
C THR A 267 32.51 1.16 -7.88
N VAL A 268 31.33 0.57 -8.00
CA VAL A 268 30.28 1.10 -8.87
C VAL A 268 29.74 2.31 -8.14
N GLN A 269 30.31 3.48 -8.43
CA GLN A 269 29.64 4.73 -8.11
C GLN A 269 28.25 4.66 -8.76
N PRO A 270 27.15 4.87 -8.01
CA PRO A 270 25.84 4.92 -8.61
C PRO A 270 25.81 6.13 -9.55
N LEU A 271 25.90 5.91 -10.86
CA LEU A 271 25.60 6.92 -11.88
C LEU A 271 24.08 7.17 -11.99
N TYR A 272 23.38 7.08 -10.86
CA TYR A 272 21.98 7.47 -10.78
C TYR A 272 21.93 8.95 -10.47
N ARG A 273 21.62 9.75 -11.49
CA ARG A 273 21.21 11.14 -11.29
C ARG A 273 19.92 11.09 -10.48
N PRO A 274 19.87 11.67 -9.27
CA PRO A 274 18.60 11.80 -8.57
C PRO A 274 17.65 12.54 -9.50
N TYR A 275 16.50 11.93 -9.81
CA TYR A 275 15.39 12.64 -10.43
C TYR A 275 15.19 13.94 -9.63
N LYS A 276 15.22 15.08 -10.33
CA LYS A 276 15.29 16.45 -9.77
C LYS A 276 14.52 16.51 -8.45
N GLN A 277 15.22 16.87 -7.36
CA GLN A 277 14.61 17.25 -6.10
C GLN A 277 13.68 18.44 -6.36
N GLN A 278 12.44 18.17 -6.77
CA GLN A 278 11.39 19.16 -6.71
C GLN A 278 11.03 19.35 -5.25
N ASN A 279 11.64 20.42 -4.73
CA ASN A 279 11.20 21.23 -3.61
C ASN A 279 11.27 20.57 -2.23
N GLN A 280 11.88 21.33 -1.33
CA GLN A 280 11.75 21.24 0.12
C GLN A 280 10.41 20.61 0.50
N VAL A 281 10.47 19.46 1.19
CA VAL A 281 9.30 18.83 1.79
C VAL A 281 8.82 19.76 2.90
N LYS A 282 8.04 20.78 2.53
CA LYS A 282 7.13 21.43 3.46
C LYS A 282 6.19 20.33 3.92
N PHE A 283 6.07 20.14 5.23
CA PHE A 283 5.06 19.29 5.82
C PHE A 283 3.68 19.80 5.37
N LEU A 284 3.21 19.31 4.23
CA LEU A 284 1.88 19.59 3.73
C LEU A 284 0.93 18.77 4.60
N GLY A 285 0.05 19.48 5.30
CA GLY A 285 -1.06 18.87 6.02
C GLY A 285 -1.79 17.84 5.17
N ARG A 286 -2.49 16.93 5.85
CA ARG A 286 -3.07 15.64 5.38
C ARG A 286 -3.84 15.59 4.03
N ARG A 287 -3.94 16.65 3.23
CA ARG A 287 -4.61 16.66 1.91
C ARG A 287 -3.82 17.45 0.88
N SER A 288 -3.73 16.90 -0.35
CA SER A 288 -3.15 17.61 -1.50
C SER A 288 -3.96 18.88 -1.84
N LYS A 289 -3.32 19.90 -2.43
CA LYS A 289 -4.00 21.14 -2.87
C LYS A 289 -5.22 20.86 -3.76
N GLN A 290 -5.13 19.87 -4.65
CA GLN A 290 -6.26 19.44 -5.49
C GLN A 290 -7.42 18.86 -4.66
N ALA A 291 -7.13 18.10 -3.61
CA ALA A 291 -8.16 17.58 -2.71
C ALA A 291 -8.82 18.71 -1.88
N GLN A 292 -8.07 19.74 -1.50
CA GLN A 292 -8.62 20.93 -0.84
C GLN A 292 -9.58 21.69 -1.76
N MET A 293 -9.16 21.98 -3.01
CA MET A 293 -10.02 22.64 -4.00
C MET A 293 -11.29 21.83 -4.29
N LYS A 294 -11.19 20.50 -4.38
CA LYS A 294 -12.37 19.63 -4.59
C LYS A 294 -13.34 19.71 -3.40
N VAL A 295 -12.83 19.68 -2.17
CA VAL A 295 -13.66 19.80 -0.96
C VAL A 295 -14.31 21.17 -0.85
N GLU A 296 -13.59 22.24 -1.18
CA GLU A 296 -14.10 23.60 -1.16
C GLU A 296 -15.18 23.81 -2.23
N LYS A 297 -15.00 23.24 -3.43
CA LYS A 297 -16.01 23.22 -4.48
C LYS A 297 -17.26 22.47 -4.01
N MET A 298 -17.11 21.30 -3.39
CA MET A 298 -18.24 20.55 -2.82
C MET A 298 -18.95 21.34 -1.72
N ARG A 299 -18.20 22.01 -0.83
CA ARG A 299 -18.77 22.84 0.25
C ARG A 299 -19.61 24.00 -0.28
N LYS A 300 -19.16 24.66 -1.36
CA LYS A 300 -19.94 25.70 -2.04
C LYS A 300 -21.24 25.15 -2.64
N VAL A 301 -21.21 23.95 -3.23
CA VAL A 301 -22.42 23.29 -3.77
C VAL A 301 -23.42 22.96 -2.66
N TYR A 302 -22.96 22.47 -1.50
CA TYR A 302 -23.84 22.18 -0.37
C TYR A 302 -24.48 23.46 0.21
N LEU A 303 -23.69 24.53 0.40
CA LEU A 303 -24.21 25.81 0.89
C LEU A 303 -25.17 26.47 -0.11
N ALA A 304 -24.94 26.32 -1.42
CA ALA A 304 -25.88 26.78 -2.44
C ALA A 304 -27.18 25.97 -2.42
N LYS A 305 -27.08 24.66 -2.17
CA LYS A 305 -28.25 23.78 -2.05
C LYS A 305 -29.08 24.12 -0.80
N GLU A 306 -28.43 24.40 0.33
CA GLU A 306 -29.09 24.85 1.56
C GLU A 306 -29.82 26.19 1.38
N LYS A 307 -29.19 27.17 0.71
CA LYS A 307 -29.82 28.46 0.37
C LYS A 307 -31.04 28.29 -0.55
N ASN A 308 -30.96 27.41 -1.53
CA ASN A 308 -32.08 27.14 -2.45
C ASN A 308 -33.23 26.38 -1.77
N THR A 309 -32.96 25.59 -0.73
CA THR A 309 -34.02 24.97 0.09
C THR A 309 -34.70 25.92 1.07
N SER A 310 -34.03 27.00 1.50
CA SER A 310 -34.64 28.03 2.35
C SER A 310 -35.51 29.05 1.59
N GLU A 311 -35.41 29.11 0.26
CA GLU A 311 -36.18 30.05 -0.58
C GLU A 311 -37.42 29.42 -1.26
N VAL A 312 -37.68 28.11 -1.08
CA VAL A 312 -38.85 27.42 -1.68
C VAL A 312 -39.74 26.81 -0.60
N THR A 313 -40.25 27.65 0.30
CA THR A 313 -41.37 27.26 1.18
C THR A 313 -42.45 28.34 1.22
N GLU A 314 -43.19 28.51 0.13
CA GLU A 314 -44.62 28.86 0.17
C GLU A 314 -45.33 28.21 -1.03
N PRO A 315 -46.35 27.36 -0.83
CA PRO A 315 -47.06 26.70 -1.92
C PRO A 315 -48.31 27.50 -2.34
N LYS A 316 -48.51 27.69 -3.64
CA LYS A 316 -49.84 27.99 -4.22
C LYS A 316 -50.16 27.06 -5.39
N THR A 317 -51.44 26.78 -5.49
CA THR A 317 -52.10 25.56 -5.97
C THR A 317 -52.50 25.62 -7.45
N GLY A 318 -52.18 24.56 -8.22
CA GLY A 318 -52.92 24.01 -9.38
C GLY A 318 -53.14 24.86 -10.66
N PRO A 319 -53.78 24.29 -11.71
CA PRO A 319 -53.31 23.14 -12.50
C PRO A 319 -53.45 23.30 -14.04
N SER A 320 -52.99 22.28 -14.78
CA SER A 320 -53.39 21.85 -16.15
C SER A 320 -52.74 22.50 -17.39
N GLY A 321 -52.50 21.66 -18.42
CA GLY A 321 -52.39 22.13 -19.81
C GLY A 321 -51.27 21.54 -20.69
N THR A 322 -51.50 20.33 -21.21
CA THR A 322 -51.20 19.82 -22.58
C THR A 322 -50.17 20.48 -23.53
N LYS A 323 -49.41 19.57 -24.17
CA LYS A 323 -49.00 19.46 -25.60
C LYS A 323 -47.59 19.88 -26.06
N ASP A 324 -46.93 18.84 -26.57
CA ASP A 324 -46.26 18.71 -27.88
C ASP A 324 -44.86 19.30 -28.16
N ASN A 325 -44.00 18.36 -28.56
CA ASN A 325 -43.12 18.37 -29.75
C ASN A 325 -41.63 18.74 -29.67
N TYR A 326 -40.84 17.73 -30.09
CA TYR A 326 -39.58 17.71 -30.84
C TYR A 326 -38.47 18.71 -30.49
N HIS A 327 -37.28 18.22 -30.13
CA HIS A 327 -36.20 18.07 -31.11
C HIS A 327 -34.95 17.41 -30.50
N LEU A 328 -34.47 16.40 -31.23
CA LEU A 328 -33.12 15.88 -31.20
C LEU A 328 -32.10 17.01 -31.28
N HIS A 329 -31.07 16.98 -30.43
CA HIS A 329 -29.75 17.42 -30.87
C HIS A 329 -28.67 16.48 -30.36
N SER A 330 -28.10 15.80 -31.34
CA SER A 330 -26.80 15.18 -31.32
C SER A 330 -25.71 16.27 -31.38
N ILE A 331 -24.50 15.77 -31.19
CA ILE A 331 -23.22 16.14 -31.77
C ILE A 331 -22.21 17.01 -30.98
N PHE A 332 -21.03 16.35 -30.90
CA PHE A 332 -19.64 16.80 -30.81
C PHE A 332 -18.97 16.82 -29.43
#